data_AF-A0A497M3K6-F1
#
_entry.id   AF-A0A497M3K6-F1
#
_cell.length_a   1.000
_cell.length_b   1.000
_cell.length_c   1.000
_cell.angle_alpha   90.00
_cell.angle_beta   90.00
_cell.angle_gamma   90.00
#
_symmetry.space_group_name_H-M   'P 1'
#
loop_
_entity.id
_entity.type
_entity.pdbx_description
1 polymer ?
#
loop_
_entity_poly.entity_id
_entity_poly.type
_entity_poly.pdbx_seq_one_letter_code
_entity_poly.pdbx_strand_id
1 'polypeptide(L)'
;MIVHGDVGNEAGCYMRGGTIKIHGDAGEFAGIHMQGGEILIMGNSHGRPGASMVKGKIAICGHVSSVLPTFTIEDLREKVKICGERIEGQFYLFEGDHAEGGSGRLYISRDRNPQLRSYERYL
;
A
#
# COMPACT_ATOMS: atom_id res chain seq x y z
N MET A 1 -9.29 2.21 13.12
CA MET A 1 -10.40 1.31 12.70
C MET A 1 -9.83 -0.07 12.44
N ILE A 2 -10.55 -1.13 12.81
CA ILE A 2 -10.16 -2.52 12.54
C ILE A 2 -11.35 -3.20 11.86
N VAL A 3 -11.12 -3.86 10.74
CA VAL A 3 -12.09 -4.64 9.99
C VAL A 3 -11.58 -6.08 9.90
N HIS A 4 -12.35 -7.03 10.42
CA HIS A 4 -11.95 -8.44 10.43
C HIS A 4 -12.19 -9.17 9.11
N GLY A 5 -13.05 -8.65 8.25
CA GLY A 5 -13.33 -9.18 6.92
C GLY A 5 -12.84 -8.23 5.82
N ASP A 6 -13.53 -8.30 4.68
CA ASP A 6 -13.21 -7.54 3.49
C ASP A 6 -13.80 -6.12 3.53
N VAL A 7 -13.21 -5.22 2.76
CA VAL A 7 -13.74 -3.87 2.51
C VAL A 7 -13.92 -3.64 1.01
N GLY A 8 -14.88 -2.77 0.68
CA GLY A 8 -15.12 -2.36 -0.70
C GLY A 8 -14.05 -1.41 -1.25
N ASN A 9 -14.42 -0.71 -2.33
CA ASN A 9 -13.56 0.27 -2.98
C ASN A 9 -13.32 1.49 -2.06
N GLU A 10 -12.21 2.18 -2.32
CA GLU A 10 -11.88 3.48 -1.75
C GLU A 10 -11.75 3.49 -0.21
N ALA A 11 -11.41 2.35 0.38
CA ALA A 11 -11.13 2.26 1.81
C ALA A 11 -10.03 3.27 2.21
N GLY A 12 -10.36 4.21 3.10
CA GLY A 12 -9.44 5.28 3.50
C GLY A 12 -9.34 6.47 2.53
N CYS A 13 -10.34 6.68 1.68
CA CYS A 13 -10.46 7.86 0.83
C CYS A 13 -10.29 9.17 1.64
N TYR A 14 -9.44 10.08 1.16
CA TYR A 14 -9.08 11.35 1.82
C TYR A 14 -8.58 11.23 3.26
N MET A 15 -8.08 10.06 3.68
CA MET A 15 -7.55 9.87 5.03
C MET A 15 -6.42 10.88 5.32
N ARG A 16 -6.54 11.60 6.44
CA ARG A 16 -5.56 12.63 6.88
C ARG A 16 -4.65 12.14 8.01
N GLY A 17 -5.05 11.10 8.73
CA GLY A 17 -4.36 10.59 9.91
C GLY A 17 -5.09 9.40 10.53
N GLY A 18 -4.50 8.82 11.58
CA GLY A 18 -5.03 7.61 12.23
C GLY A 18 -4.59 6.32 11.53
N THR A 19 -5.26 5.22 11.85
CA THR A 19 -4.93 3.87 11.34
C THR A 19 -6.18 3.10 10.89
N ILE A 20 -6.04 2.35 9.80
CA ILE A 20 -7.04 1.38 9.32
C ILE A 20 -6.33 0.02 9.18
N LYS A 21 -6.84 -1.01 9.86
CA LYS A 21 -6.38 -2.39 9.71
C LYS A 21 -7.50 -3.22 9.08
N ILE A 22 -7.21 -3.89 7.99
CA ILE A 22 -8.13 -4.74 7.23
C ILE A 22 -7.52 -6.15 7.25
N HIS A 23 -8.19 -7.10 7.89
CA HIS A 23 -7.72 -8.49 7.98
C HIS A 23 -8.08 -9.31 6.73
N GLY A 24 -9.07 -8.87 5.95
CA GLY A 24 -9.42 -9.45 4.65
C GLY A 24 -8.83 -8.68 3.47
N ASP A 25 -9.56 -8.72 2.36
CA ASP A 25 -9.24 -8.06 1.10
C ASP A 25 -9.79 -6.63 1.05
N ALA A 26 -9.20 -5.81 0.19
CA ALA A 26 -9.69 -4.48 -0.14
C ALA A 26 -9.99 -4.38 -1.64
N GLY A 27 -11.06 -3.67 -1.97
CA GLY A 27 -11.40 -3.32 -3.34
C GLY A 27 -10.38 -2.40 -4.01
N GLU A 28 -10.80 -1.77 -5.10
CA GLU A 28 -9.95 -0.83 -5.83
C GLU A 28 -9.74 0.46 -5.02
N PHE A 29 -8.63 1.16 -5.30
CA PHE A 29 -8.39 2.53 -4.83
C PHE A 29 -8.26 2.68 -3.31
N ALA A 30 -7.75 1.65 -2.63
CA ALA A 30 -7.44 1.78 -1.19
C ALA A 30 -6.50 2.98 -0.95
N GLY A 31 -6.89 3.91 -0.08
CA GLY A 31 -6.15 5.13 0.22
C GLY A 31 -6.13 6.18 -0.90
N ILE A 32 -7.13 6.21 -1.78
CA ILE A 32 -7.23 7.27 -2.79
C ILE A 32 -7.31 8.67 -2.14
N HIS A 33 -6.59 9.64 -2.72
CA HIS A 33 -6.46 11.01 -2.18
C HIS A 33 -5.91 11.12 -0.75
N MET A 34 -5.25 10.08 -0.23
CA MET A 34 -4.72 10.05 1.13
C MET A 34 -3.68 11.16 1.35
N GLN A 35 -3.85 11.90 2.45
CA GLN A 35 -3.02 13.02 2.88
C GLN A 35 -2.18 12.70 4.13
N GLY A 36 -2.38 11.52 4.71
CA GLY A 36 -1.66 11.06 5.89
C GLY A 36 -2.34 9.86 6.56
N GLY A 37 -1.70 9.30 7.59
CA GLY A 37 -2.18 8.10 8.28
C GLY A 37 -1.57 6.80 7.76
N GLU A 38 -2.13 5.68 8.20
CA GLU A 38 -1.62 4.35 7.88
C GLU A 38 -2.77 3.37 7.57
N ILE A 39 -2.63 2.59 6.50
CA ILE A 39 -3.55 1.52 6.13
C ILE A 39 -2.77 0.21 6.04
N LEU A 40 -3.17 -0.80 6.80
CA LEU A 40 -2.65 -2.16 6.71
C LEU A 40 -3.72 -3.08 6.13
N ILE A 41 -3.40 -3.76 5.04
CA ILE A 41 -4.26 -4.73 4.35
C ILE A 41 -3.55 -6.08 4.42
N MET A 42 -4.11 -7.01 5.20
CA MET A 42 -3.53 -8.35 5.38
C MET A 42 -3.80 -9.25 4.17
N GLY A 43 -4.91 -9.03 3.48
CA GLY A 43 -5.27 -9.69 2.23
C GLY A 43 -4.78 -8.94 0.99
N ASN A 44 -5.53 -9.09 -0.10
CA ASN A 44 -5.27 -8.53 -1.41
C ASN A 44 -5.80 -7.09 -1.53
N SER A 45 -5.27 -6.36 -2.52
CA SER A 45 -5.85 -5.10 -2.98
C SER A 45 -6.12 -5.19 -4.48
N HIS A 46 -7.37 -4.96 -4.87
CA HIS A 46 -7.84 -5.29 -6.23
C HIS A 46 -7.44 -4.27 -7.30
N GLY A 47 -6.75 -3.18 -6.93
CA GLY A 47 -6.08 -2.33 -7.91
C GLY A 47 -5.86 -0.90 -7.45
N ARG A 48 -4.82 -0.27 -8.01
CA ARG A 48 -4.52 1.16 -7.86
C ARG A 48 -4.50 1.66 -6.39
N PRO A 49 -3.84 0.94 -5.45
CA PRO A 49 -3.70 1.45 -4.09
C PRO A 49 -2.88 2.74 -4.10
N GLY A 50 -3.26 3.69 -3.25
CA GLY A 50 -2.58 4.98 -3.11
C GLY A 50 -2.73 5.94 -4.29
N ALA A 51 -3.69 5.70 -5.19
CA ALA A 51 -3.97 6.63 -6.28
C ALA A 51 -4.16 8.07 -5.76
N SER A 52 -3.47 9.04 -6.36
CA SER A 52 -3.48 10.43 -5.93
C SER A 52 -3.12 10.66 -4.45
N MET A 53 -2.34 9.77 -3.82
CA MET A 53 -1.89 9.98 -2.44
C MET A 53 -0.75 10.99 -2.38
N VAL A 54 -0.82 11.91 -1.43
CA VAL A 54 0.22 12.94 -1.20
C VAL A 54 1.18 12.50 -0.09
N LYS A 55 0.65 11.89 0.97
CA LYS A 55 1.40 11.36 2.12
C LYS A 55 0.68 10.16 2.72
N GLY A 56 1.33 9.48 3.66
CA GLY A 56 0.79 8.33 4.38
C GLY A 56 1.47 7.04 4.01
N LYS A 57 1.06 5.95 4.65
CA LYS A 57 1.60 4.60 4.40
C LYS A 57 0.46 3.63 4.12
N ILE A 58 0.64 2.80 3.11
CA ILE A 58 -0.22 1.64 2.86
C ILE A 58 0.67 0.42 2.80
N ALA A 59 0.36 -0.63 3.58
CA ALA A 59 1.01 -1.92 3.48
C ALA A 59 0.02 -3.00 3.05
N ILE A 60 0.42 -3.81 2.08
CA ILE A 60 -0.38 -4.86 1.47
C ILE A 60 0.40 -6.17 1.60
N CYS A 61 -0.09 -7.06 2.46
CA CYS A 61 0.55 -8.35 2.72
C CYS A 61 0.16 -9.42 1.69
N GLY A 62 -0.95 -9.24 0.98
CA GLY A 62 -1.38 -10.10 -0.12
C GLY A 62 -0.94 -9.62 -1.50
N HIS A 63 -1.75 -9.97 -2.50
CA HIS A 63 -1.51 -9.64 -3.90
C HIS A 63 -2.07 -8.25 -4.25
N VAL A 64 -1.41 -7.56 -5.18
CA VAL A 64 -1.92 -6.35 -5.83
C VAL A 64 -1.95 -6.55 -7.34
N SER A 65 -3.08 -6.21 -7.96
CA SER A 65 -3.25 -6.37 -9.41
C SER A 65 -2.29 -5.49 -10.21
N SER A 66 -2.01 -4.28 -9.73
CA SER A 66 -1.04 -3.36 -10.34
C SER A 66 -0.60 -2.27 -9.37
N VAL A 67 0.61 -1.76 -9.59
CA VAL A 67 1.11 -0.51 -9.01
C VAL A 67 1.00 0.57 -10.09
N LEU A 68 0.57 1.77 -9.71
CA LEU A 68 0.46 2.86 -10.67
C LEU A 68 1.86 3.25 -11.19
N PRO A 69 2.02 3.54 -12.51
CA PRO A 69 3.30 3.91 -13.09
C PRO A 69 3.94 5.18 -12.53
N THR A 70 3.16 5.97 -11.78
CA THR A 70 3.57 7.22 -11.13
C THR A 70 4.18 6.99 -9.75
N PHE A 71 4.36 5.72 -9.35
CA PHE A 71 5.16 5.32 -8.21
C PHE A 71 6.53 4.80 -8.65
N THR A 72 7.55 5.20 -7.91
CA THR A 72 8.93 4.74 -8.09
C THR A 72 9.25 3.66 -7.05
N ILE A 73 9.94 2.60 -7.45
CA ILE A 73 10.45 1.63 -6.47
C ILE A 73 11.69 2.22 -5.81
N GLU A 74 11.74 2.17 -4.48
CA GLU A 74 12.81 2.78 -3.69
C GLU A 74 13.69 1.76 -2.99
N ASP A 75 13.11 0.66 -2.48
CA ASP A 75 13.85 -0.32 -1.70
C ASP A 75 13.14 -1.68 -1.62
N LEU A 76 13.86 -2.70 -1.17
CA LEU A 76 13.33 -3.96 -0.69
C LEU A 76 13.56 -4.08 0.82
N ARG A 77 12.48 -4.14 1.60
CA ARG A 77 12.54 -4.21 3.08
C ARG A 77 12.22 -5.60 3.58
N GLU A 78 12.94 -6.08 4.60
CA GLU A 78 12.66 -7.37 5.27
C GLU A 78 11.51 -7.30 6.29
N LYS A 79 10.99 -6.10 6.54
CA LYS A 79 9.91 -5.83 7.48
C LYS A 79 9.29 -4.46 7.25
N VAL A 80 8.07 -4.28 7.75
CA VAL A 80 7.35 -3.00 7.72
C VAL A 80 6.82 -2.68 9.12
N LYS A 81 6.98 -1.43 9.55
CA LYS A 81 6.33 -0.91 10.76
C LYS A 81 5.14 -0.05 10.36
N ILE A 82 3.94 -0.52 10.64
CA ILE A 82 2.69 0.13 10.22
C ILE A 82 1.55 -0.20 11.19
N CYS A 83 0.64 0.74 11.39
CA CYS A 83 -0.48 0.68 12.31
C CYS A 83 -0.11 0.25 13.75
N GLY A 84 1.08 0.66 14.20
CA GLY A 84 1.65 0.28 15.50
C GLY A 84 2.20 -1.16 15.55
N GLU A 85 2.13 -1.91 14.45
CA GLU A 85 2.60 -3.28 14.34
C GLU A 85 3.91 -3.37 13.55
N ARG A 86 4.59 -4.50 13.72
CA ARG A 86 5.74 -4.89 12.92
C ARG A 86 5.37 -6.15 12.16
N ILE A 87 5.35 -6.04 10.83
CA ILE A 87 5.06 -7.14 9.91
C ILE A 87 6.38 -7.60 9.32
N GLU A 88 6.73 -8.87 9.54
CA GLU A 88 7.91 -9.50 8.94
C GLU A 88 7.59 -9.99 7.52
N GLY A 89 8.61 -10.04 6.67
CA GLY A 89 8.51 -10.51 5.29
C GLY A 89 9.14 -9.53 4.31
N GLN A 90 9.39 -9.96 3.08
CA GLN A 90 10.02 -9.09 2.09
C GLN A 90 8.96 -8.20 1.41
N PHE A 91 9.15 -6.88 1.46
CA PHE A 91 8.25 -5.88 0.89
C PHE A 91 8.99 -4.95 -0.06
N TYR A 92 8.49 -4.82 -1.29
CA TYR A 92 8.86 -3.70 -2.12
C TYR A 92 8.31 -2.41 -1.49
N LEU A 93 9.17 -1.41 -1.34
CA LEU A 93 8.80 -0.05 -0.99
C LEU A 93 8.71 0.76 -2.27
N PHE A 94 7.53 1.29 -2.54
CA PHE A 94 7.33 2.30 -3.57
C PHE A 94 7.02 3.66 -2.94
N GLU A 95 7.52 4.73 -3.56
CA GLU A 95 7.20 6.11 -3.24
C GLU A 95 6.40 6.77 -4.36
N GLY A 96 5.39 7.57 -3.99
CA GLY A 96 4.48 8.27 -4.90
C GLY A 96 3.26 8.81 -4.14
N ASP A 97 2.21 9.28 -4.78
CA ASP A 97 1.97 9.33 -6.23
C ASP A 97 2.65 10.58 -6.82
N HIS A 98 3.64 10.41 -7.69
CA HIS A 98 4.38 11.53 -8.25
C HIS A 98 3.53 12.41 -9.19
N ALA A 99 2.39 11.92 -9.70
CA ALA A 99 1.46 12.76 -10.46
C ALA A 99 0.88 13.89 -9.61
N GLU A 100 0.81 13.71 -8.29
CA GLU A 100 0.35 14.72 -7.33
C GLU A 100 1.50 15.41 -6.59
N GLY A 101 2.76 15.16 -6.96
CA GLY A 101 3.92 15.55 -6.16
C GLY A 101 3.97 14.86 -4.78
N GLY A 102 3.33 13.69 -4.66
CA GLY A 102 3.22 12.92 -3.42
C GLY A 102 4.50 12.17 -3.02
N SER A 103 4.64 11.95 -1.72
CA SER A 103 5.71 11.16 -1.05
C SER A 103 5.11 10.09 -0.12
N GLY A 104 3.91 9.63 -0.46
CA GLY A 104 3.27 8.48 0.12
C GLY A 104 4.07 7.20 -0.11
N ARG A 105 3.91 6.23 0.78
CA ARG A 105 4.67 4.97 0.75
C ARG A 105 3.75 3.77 0.63
N LEU A 106 3.96 2.99 -0.42
CA LEU A 106 3.33 1.68 -0.59
C LEU A 106 4.34 0.58 -0.25
N TYR A 107 3.97 -0.29 0.68
CA TYR A 107 4.70 -1.49 1.00
C TYR A 107 3.93 -2.69 0.46
N ILE A 108 4.51 -3.41 -0.49
CA ILE A 108 3.83 -4.52 -1.17
C ILE A 108 4.64 -5.79 -0.99
N SER A 109 3.99 -6.85 -0.49
CA SER A 109 4.63 -8.15 -0.29
C SER A 109 5.29 -8.64 -1.57
N ARG A 110 6.60 -8.89 -1.53
CA ARG A 110 7.38 -9.41 -2.66
C ARG A 110 6.90 -10.78 -3.09
N ASP A 111 6.78 -11.69 -2.13
CA ASP A 111 6.55 -13.11 -2.41
C ASP A 111 5.13 -13.37 -2.92
N ARG A 112 4.18 -12.47 -2.61
CA ARG A 112 2.81 -12.52 -3.14
C ARG A 112 2.64 -11.78 -4.47
N ASN A 113 3.69 -11.13 -4.97
CA ASN A 113 3.66 -10.32 -6.18
C ASN A 113 4.85 -10.60 -7.11
N PRO A 114 5.00 -11.84 -7.64
CA PRO A 114 6.10 -12.20 -8.53
C PRO A 114 6.14 -11.37 -9.83
N GLN A 115 4.99 -10.84 -10.27
CA GLN A 115 4.88 -9.95 -11.42
C GLN A 115 5.64 -8.63 -11.23
N LEU A 116 5.91 -8.22 -9.98
CA LEU A 116 6.65 -6.99 -9.68
C LEU A 116 8.17 -7.21 -9.64
N ARG A 117 8.68 -8.44 -9.79
CA ARG A 117 10.14 -8.71 -9.80
C ARG A 117 10.89 -7.95 -10.89
N SER A 118 10.22 -7.59 -11.98
CA SER A 118 10.83 -6.75 -13.02
C SER A 118 11.28 -5.38 -12.51
N TYR A 119 10.75 -4.90 -11.37
CA TYR A 119 11.19 -3.66 -10.73
C TYR A 119 12.52 -3.80 -9.99
N GLU A 120 12.95 -5.02 -9.63
CA GLU A 120 14.21 -5.24 -8.91
C GLU A 120 15.44 -4.76 -9.70
N ARG A 121 15.33 -4.63 -11.03
CA ARG A 121 16.38 -4.03 -11.87
C ARG A 121 16.63 -2.54 -11.60
N TYR A 122 15.76 -1.90 -10.84
CA TYR A 122 15.82 -0.47 -10.49
C TYR A 122 16.18 -0.25 -9.00
N LEU A 123 16.41 -1.32 -8.25
CA LEU A 123 16.96 -1.31 -6.89
C LEU A 123 18.50 -1.30 -6.94
#